data_AF-A0A938A2B1-F1
#
_entry.id   AF-A0A938A2B1-F1
#
_cell.length_a   1.000
_cell.length_b   1.000
_cell.length_c   1.000
_cell.angle_alpha   90.00
_cell.angle_beta   90.00
_cell.angle_gamma   90.00
#
_symmetry.space_group_name_H-M   'P 1'
#
loop_
_entity.id
_entity.type
_entity.pdbx_description
1 polymer ?
#
loop_
_entity_poly.entity_id
_entity_poly.type
_entity_poly.pdbx_seq_one_letter_code
_entity_poly.pdbx_strand_id
1 'polypeptide(L)'
;MPNLLTIGYEGTDIATFLTALRASGVEVLADVRELPLSRKPGFSKSALSVALEGVGIRYRHFRELGDPKAGRLATRAGDYTRFRKIFSAHWTAPIEWSVLNVSAWWASGPSGRWFAALGDGIP
;
A
#
# COMPACT_ATOMS: atom_id res chain seq x y z
N MET A 1 15.76 3.69 -12.82
CA MET A 1 15.15 3.37 -11.51
C MET A 1 13.63 3.43 -11.71
N PRO A 2 12.85 2.47 -11.21
CA PRO A 2 11.40 2.57 -11.18
C PRO A 2 10.98 3.76 -10.32
N ASN A 3 9.96 4.49 -10.79
CA ASN A 3 9.42 5.64 -10.07
C ASN A 3 8.34 5.17 -9.09
N LEU A 4 8.49 5.56 -7.83
CA LEU A 4 7.52 5.31 -6.75
C LEU A 4 6.59 6.51 -6.62
N LEU A 5 5.29 6.27 -6.72
CA LEU A 5 4.22 7.20 -6.40
C LEU A 5 3.54 6.76 -5.09
N THR A 6 2.93 7.72 -4.41
CA THR A 6 2.03 7.45 -3.28
C THR A 6 0.62 7.87 -3.68
N ILE A 7 -0.38 7.15 -3.19
CA ILE A 7 -1.78 7.52 -3.43
C ILE A 7 -2.63 7.21 -2.19
N GLY A 8 -3.48 8.17 -1.83
CA GLY A 8 -4.55 7.98 -0.85
C GLY A 8 -5.88 7.70 -1.54
N TYR A 9 -6.80 7.06 -0.84
CA TYR A 9 -8.16 6.78 -1.34
C TYR A 9 -9.25 7.53 -0.55
N GLU A 10 -8.86 8.42 0.35
CA GLU A 10 -9.78 9.28 1.08
C GLU A 10 -10.47 10.26 0.13
N GLY A 11 -11.76 10.53 0.34
CA GLY A 11 -12.52 11.50 -0.47
C GLY A 11 -12.80 11.12 -1.94
N THR A 12 -12.26 10.03 -2.49
CA THR A 12 -12.40 9.65 -3.92
C THR A 12 -13.16 8.34 -4.11
N ASP A 13 -13.91 8.10 -5.18
CA ASP A 13 -14.50 6.77 -5.44
C ASP A 13 -13.54 5.82 -6.18
N ILE A 14 -13.91 4.54 -6.32
CA ILE A 14 -13.07 3.54 -6.98
C ILE A 14 -12.82 3.87 -8.45
N ALA A 15 -13.79 4.44 -9.17
CA ALA A 15 -13.65 4.74 -10.60
C ALA A 15 -12.64 5.88 -10.83
N THR A 16 -12.73 6.93 -10.02
CA THR A 16 -11.81 8.06 -10.01
C THR A 16 -10.40 7.62 -9.61
N PHE A 17 -10.29 6.76 -8.59
CA PHE A 17 -9.03 6.17 -8.15
C PHE A 17 -8.35 5.38 -9.28
N LEU A 18 -9.07 4.47 -9.95
CA LEU A 18 -8.53 3.69 -11.08
C LEU A 18 -8.12 4.60 -12.25
N THR A 19 -8.90 5.66 -12.51
CA THR A 19 -8.57 6.64 -13.55
C THR A 19 -7.25 7.34 -13.26
N ALA A 20 -7.04 7.77 -12.01
CA ALA A 20 -5.79 8.41 -11.59
C ALA A 20 -4.57 7.47 -11.74
N LEU A 21 -4.72 6.20 -11.36
CA LEU A 21 -3.67 5.19 -11.53
C LEU A 21 -3.31 4.98 -13.00
N ARG A 22 -4.31 4.83 -13.88
CA ARG A 22 -4.08 4.65 -15.31
C ARG A 22 -3.45 5.88 -15.97
N ALA A 23 -3.95 7.08 -15.64
CA ALA A 23 -3.40 8.34 -16.16
C ALA A 23 -1.94 8.54 -15.75
N SER A 24 -1.57 8.04 -14.56
CA SER A 24 -0.20 8.06 -14.05
C SER A 24 0.67 6.92 -14.59
N GLY A 25 0.13 6.04 -15.45
CA GLY A 25 0.86 4.90 -16.00
C GLY A 25 1.26 3.87 -14.96
N VAL A 26 0.50 3.74 -13.87
CA VAL A 26 0.75 2.74 -12.82
C VAL A 26 0.42 1.36 -13.35
N GLU A 27 1.36 0.43 -13.20
CA GLU A 27 1.17 -0.97 -13.58
C GLU A 27 0.95 -1.90 -12.40
N VAL A 28 1.36 -1.46 -11.20
CA VAL A 28 1.26 -2.24 -9.97
C VAL A 28 0.87 -1.33 -8.81
N LEU A 29 -0.18 -1.72 -8.07
CA LEU A 29 -0.53 -1.13 -6.79
C LEU A 29 0.04 -2.01 -5.66
N ALA A 30 0.93 -1.41 -4.86
CA ALA A 30 1.45 -1.99 -3.63
C ALA A 30 0.58 -1.53 -2.45
N ASP A 31 -0.22 -2.43 -1.92
CA ASP A 31 -1.04 -2.19 -0.73
C ASP A 31 -0.20 -2.48 0.52
N VAL A 32 0.11 -1.44 1.30
CA VAL A 32 0.96 -1.55 2.49
C VAL A 32 0.12 -1.52 3.78
N ARG A 33 -1.20 -1.68 3.71
CA ARG A 33 -2.05 -1.73 4.90
C ARG A 33 -1.80 -3.03 5.66
N GLU A 34 -1.63 -3.01 6.99
CA GLU A 34 -1.51 -4.26 7.77
C GLU A 34 -2.77 -5.13 7.56
N LEU A 35 -3.94 -4.48 7.59
CA LEU A 35 -5.24 -5.07 7.33
C LEU A 35 -5.91 -4.29 6.19
N PRO A 36 -5.98 -4.85 4.96
CA PRO A 36 -6.60 -4.19 3.80
C PRO A 36 -8.14 -4.25 3.86
N LEU A 37 -8.67 -3.78 4.98
CA LEU A 37 -10.09 -3.67 5.29
C LEU A 37 -10.50 -2.21 5.09
N SER A 38 -11.52 -1.99 4.28
CA SER A 38 -12.11 -0.66 4.09
C SER A 38 -13.63 -0.77 4.09
N ARG A 39 -14.28 0.19 4.76
CA ARG A 39 -15.74 0.36 4.69
C ARG A 39 -16.17 1.10 3.42
N LYS A 40 -15.21 1.72 2.72
CA LYS A 40 -15.47 2.47 1.51
C LYS A 40 -15.68 1.49 0.34
N PRO A 41 -16.78 1.60 -0.42
CA PRO A 41 -17.06 0.71 -1.53
C PRO A 41 -15.89 0.61 -2.50
N GLY A 42 -15.51 -0.62 -2.87
CA GLY A 42 -14.41 -0.88 -3.82
C GLY A 42 -13.00 -0.94 -3.23
N PHE A 43 -12.80 -0.60 -1.94
CA PHE A 43 -11.46 -0.52 -1.34
C PHE A 43 -11.13 -1.64 -0.34
N SER A 44 -12.00 -2.65 -0.20
CA SER A 44 -11.64 -3.92 0.46
C SER A 44 -10.68 -4.71 -0.43
N LYS A 45 -9.80 -5.53 0.15
CA LYS A 45 -8.80 -6.32 -0.60
C LYS A 45 -9.36 -6.98 -1.86
N SER A 46 -10.42 -7.77 -1.72
CA SER A 46 -10.99 -8.54 -2.82
C SER A 46 -11.60 -7.63 -3.90
N ALA A 47 -12.37 -6.61 -3.49
CA ALA A 47 -13.00 -5.70 -4.44
C ALA A 47 -11.96 -4.86 -5.19
N LEU A 48 -10.94 -4.36 -4.49
CA LEU A 48 -9.86 -3.58 -5.07
C LEU A 48 -9.03 -4.42 -6.04
N SER A 49 -8.70 -5.66 -5.67
CA SER A 49 -7.96 -6.59 -6.54
C SER A 49 -8.70 -6.82 -7.86
N VAL A 50 -10.01 -7.11 -7.80
CA VAL A 50 -10.85 -7.32 -9.00
C VAL A 50 -10.94 -6.05 -9.84
N ALA A 51 -11.12 -4.90 -9.19
CA ALA A 51 -11.24 -3.62 -9.89
C ALA A 51 -9.94 -3.21 -10.61
N LEU A 52 -8.77 -3.48 -10.01
CA LEU A 52 -7.46 -3.24 -10.61
C LEU A 52 -7.17 -4.20 -11.76
N GLU A 53 -7.49 -5.49 -11.59
CA GLU A 53 -7.34 -6.49 -12.65
C GLU A 53 -8.18 -6.12 -13.88
N GLY A 54 -9.41 -5.65 -13.68
CA GLY A 54 -10.29 -5.17 -14.76
C GLY A 54 -9.73 -4.00 -15.57
N VAL A 55 -8.72 -3.30 -15.07
CA VAL A 55 -8.01 -2.22 -15.78
C VAL A 55 -6.55 -2.54 -16.09
N GLY A 56 -6.13 -3.80 -15.92
CA GLY A 56 -4.78 -4.27 -16.23
C GLY A 56 -3.70 -3.86 -15.22
N ILE A 57 -4.08 -3.49 -14.00
CA ILE A 57 -3.14 -3.12 -12.93
C ILE A 57 -2.99 -4.31 -11.97
N ARG A 58 -1.74 -4.72 -11.70
CA ARG A 58 -1.46 -5.80 -10.76
C ARG A 58 -1.64 -5.31 -9.32
N TYR A 59 -2.23 -6.14 -8.46
CA TYR A 59 -2.38 -5.85 -7.05
C TYR A 59 -1.43 -6.73 -6.21
N ARG A 60 -0.68 -6.13 -5.28
CA ARG A 60 0.14 -6.88 -4.33
C ARG A 60 0.01 -6.29 -2.93
N HIS A 61 -0.22 -7.16 -1.95
CA HIS A 61 -0.37 -6.79 -0.55
C HIS A 61 0.90 -7.10 0.23
N PHE A 62 1.42 -6.09 0.94
CA PHE A 62 2.64 -6.10 1.73
C PHE A 62 2.29 -5.80 3.18
N ARG A 63 1.78 -6.81 3.87
CA ARG A 63 1.27 -6.67 5.25
C ARG A 63 2.36 -6.21 6.21
N GLU A 64 3.58 -6.66 5.98
CA GLU A 64 4.78 -6.43 6.81
C GLU A 64 5.23 -4.97 6.78
N LEU A 65 4.73 -4.17 5.82
CA LEU A 65 5.04 -2.75 5.69
C LEU A 65 3.98 -1.85 6.33
N GLY A 66 2.92 -2.43 6.91
CA GLY A 66 1.82 -1.70 7.50
C GLY A 66 1.98 -1.41 8.98
N ASP A 67 1.25 -0.40 9.47
CA ASP A 67 1.26 -0.07 10.89
C ASP A 67 0.77 -1.25 11.73
N PRO A 68 1.53 -1.75 12.72
CA PRO A 68 1.06 -2.81 13.59
C PRO A 68 -0.12 -2.33 14.43
N LYS A 69 -0.98 -3.26 14.87
CA LYS A 69 -2.16 -2.94 15.71
C LYS A 69 -1.85 -1.99 16.88
N ALA A 70 -0.74 -2.21 17.59
CA ALA A 70 -0.32 -1.36 18.71
C ALA A 70 0.03 0.07 18.27
N GLY A 71 0.62 0.24 17.09
CA GLY A 71 0.89 1.55 16.48
C GLY A 71 -0.42 2.28 16.16
N ARG A 72 -1.36 1.60 15.49
CA ARG A 72 -2.69 2.18 15.20
C ARG A 72 -3.44 2.63 16.44
N LEU A 73 -3.35 1.88 17.54
CA LEU A 73 -3.96 2.26 18.82
C LEU A 73 -3.31 3.52 19.40
N ALA A 74 -1.98 3.67 19.28
CA ALA A 74 -1.28 4.87 19.71
C ALA A 74 -1.70 6.11 18.90
N THR A 75 -1.79 5.99 17.56
CA THR A 75 -2.27 7.09 16.70
C THR A 75 -3.69 7.51 17.04
N ARG A 76 -4.60 6.55 17.28
CA ARG A 76 -5.99 6.85 17.70
C ARG A 76 -6.08 7.55 19.06
N ALA A 77 -5.09 7.36 19.93
CA ALA A 77 -4.99 8.04 21.22
C ALA A 77 -4.26 9.38 21.13
N GLY A 78 -3.78 9.79 19.94
CA GLY A 78 -2.95 10.98 19.75
C GLY A 78 -1.51 10.85 20.27
N ASP A 79 -1.08 9.65 20.66
CA ASP A 79 0.25 9.39 21.22
C ASP A 79 1.25 9.07 20.10
N TYR A 80 1.65 10.11 19.36
CA TYR A 80 2.57 9.99 18.24
C TYR A 80 3.99 9.57 18.66
N THR A 81 4.40 9.86 19.90
CA THR A 81 5.70 9.43 20.44
C THR A 81 5.74 7.92 20.59
N ARG A 82 4.69 7.33 21.18
CA ARG A 82 4.55 5.89 21.29
C ARG A 82 4.37 5.23 19.93
N PHE A 83 3.60 5.83 19.03
CA PHE A 83 3.48 5.38 17.64
C PHE A 83 4.87 5.25 16.99
N ARG A 84 5.69 6.32 17.01
CA ARG A 84 7.04 6.30 16.43
C ARG A 84 7.91 5.20 17.02
N LYS A 85 7.88 5.00 18.34
CA LYS A 85 8.65 3.93 18.99
C LYS A 85 8.22 2.54 18.51
N ILE A 86 6.91 2.31 18.43
CA ILE A 86 6.36 1.02 17.97
C ILE A 86 6.66 0.78 16.49
N PHE A 87 6.43 1.79 15.65
CA PHE A 87 6.63 1.70 14.20
C PHE A 87 8.11 1.48 13.86
N SER A 88 9.02 2.25 14.47
CA SER A 88 10.47 2.05 14.26
C SER A 88 10.91 0.65 14.66
N ALA A 89 10.42 0.12 15.80
CA ALA A 89 10.74 -1.23 16.24
C ALA A 89 10.20 -2.30 15.26
N HIS A 90 8.99 -2.09 14.73
CA HIS A 90 8.38 -2.96 13.72
C HIS A 90 9.19 -3.00 12.42
N TRP A 91 9.70 -1.85 11.98
CA TRP A 91 10.53 -1.74 10.79
C TRP A 91 11.95 -2.30 10.96
N THR A 92 12.49 -2.29 12.18
CA THR A 92 13.82 -2.86 12.50
C THR A 92 13.83 -4.36 12.76
N ALA A 93 12.67 -5.00 12.93
CA ALA A 93 12.62 -6.46 12.89
C ALA A 93 13.19 -6.90 11.53
N PRO A 94 14.03 -7.96 11.46
CA PRO A 94 14.57 -8.41 10.19
C PRO A 94 13.40 -8.82 9.30
N ILE A 95 13.00 -7.91 8.42
CA ILE A 95 12.28 -8.25 7.21
C ILE A 95 13.27 -9.14 6.48
N GLU A 96 13.03 -10.45 6.50
CA GLU A 96 13.86 -11.35 5.74
C GLU A 96 13.67 -10.97 4.26
N TRP A 97 14.66 -10.29 3.69
CA TRP A 97 14.62 -9.78 2.32
C TRP A 97 14.40 -10.89 1.27
N SER A 98 14.57 -12.16 1.66
CA SER A 98 14.23 -13.32 0.83
C SER A 98 12.71 -13.47 0.61
N VAL A 99 11.88 -13.08 1.59
CA VAL A 99 10.40 -13.14 1.52
C VAL A 99 9.84 -11.89 0.82
N LEU A 100 10.50 -10.75 1.01
CA LEU A 100 10.24 -9.50 0.30
C LEU A 100 11.34 -9.23 -0.73
N ASN A 101 11.48 -10.12 -1.72
CA ASN A 101 12.38 -9.88 -2.84
C ASN A 101 11.76 -8.85 -3.81
N VAL A 102 11.45 -7.65 -3.29
CA VAL A 102 11.01 -6.47 -4.03
C VAL A 102 12.05 -6.11 -5.08
N SER A 103 13.33 -6.36 -4.80
CA SER A 103 14.48 -6.21 -5.70
C SER A 103 14.54 -7.24 -6.85
N ALA A 104 14.27 -8.53 -6.61
CA ALA A 104 14.13 -9.48 -7.73
C ALA A 104 12.84 -9.24 -8.51
N TRP A 105 11.74 -8.85 -7.84
CA TRP A 105 10.51 -8.45 -8.52
C TRP A 105 10.72 -7.18 -9.37
N TRP A 106 11.54 -6.25 -8.89
CA TRP A 106 12.03 -5.05 -9.60
C TRP A 106 12.95 -5.38 -10.77
N ALA A 107 13.70 -6.48 -10.69
CA ALA A 107 14.58 -6.95 -11.77
C ALA A 107 13.85 -7.85 -12.80
N SER A 108 12.75 -8.51 -12.42
CA SER A 108 11.99 -9.46 -13.24
C SER A 108 10.64 -8.93 -13.77
N GLY A 109 10.30 -7.66 -13.51
CA GLY A 109 9.18 -6.93 -14.14
C GLY A 109 9.01 -5.54 -13.52
N PRO A 110 8.13 -4.65 -14.03
CA PRO A 110 7.74 -4.34 -15.41
C PRO A 110 8.81 -3.55 -16.19
N SER A 111 8.52 -3.19 -17.45
CA SER A 111 9.39 -2.51 -18.42
C SER A 111 9.84 -1.07 -18.06
N GLY A 112 9.77 -0.67 -16.79
CA GLY A 112 10.19 0.65 -16.31
C GLY A 112 9.06 1.64 -16.02
N ARG A 113 7.85 1.19 -15.65
CA ARG A 113 6.70 2.08 -15.38
C ARG A 113 6.16 1.96 -13.95
N TRP A 114 5.41 2.99 -13.58
CA TRP A 114 5.13 3.53 -12.25
C TRP A 114 4.45 2.56 -11.26
N PHE A 115 4.71 2.78 -9.97
CA PHE A 115 4.11 2.04 -8.84
C PHE A 115 3.39 3.00 -7.91
N ALA A 116 2.28 2.60 -7.31
CA ALA A 116 1.62 3.38 -6.26
C ALA A 116 1.56 2.61 -4.94
N ALA A 117 1.97 3.24 -3.85
CA ALA A 117 1.80 2.72 -2.49
C ALA A 117 0.48 3.23 -1.89
N LEU A 118 -0.38 2.29 -1.48
CA LEU A 118 -1.64 2.57 -0.80
C LEU A 118 -1.49 2.33 0.71
N GLY A 119 -1.52 3.42 1.48
CA GLY A 119 -1.58 3.38 2.94
C GLY A 119 -2.98 3.70 3.47
N ASP A 120 -3.21 3.40 4.74
CA ASP A 120 -4.29 4.04 5.49
C ASP A 120 -3.85 5.49 5.70
N GLY A 121 -4.58 6.46 5.16
CA GLY A 121 -4.25 7.88 5.32
C GLY A 121 -3.99 8.18 6.80
N ILE A 122 -2.78 8.64 7.10
CA ILE A 122 -2.49 9.17 8.43
C ILE A 122 -3.24 10.50 8.50
N PRO A 123 -4.12 10.71 9.50
CA PRO A 123 -4.82 11.99 9.66
C PRO A 123 -3.83 13.15 9.90
#